data_AF-A0A7L1NYE5-F1
#
_entry.id   AF-A0A7L1NYE5-F1
#
_cell.length_a   1.000
_cell.length_b   1.000
_cell.length_c   1.000
_cell.angle_alpha   90.00
_cell.angle_beta   90.00
_cell.angle_gamma   90.00
#
_symmetry.space_group_name_H-M   'P 1'
#
loop_
_entity.id
_entity.type
_entity.pdbx_description
1 polymer ?
#
loop_
_entity_poly.entity_id
_entity_poly.type
_entity_poly.pdbx_seq_one_letter_code
_entity_poly.pdbx_strand_id
1 'polypeptide(L)'
;SCPKAGDPHPGQPYRGGNFFAFLPDNKDGQKTAVLLKKAFEQGLTFQIKPCDGEDRVTWGSIPHKTHWEGGKDRNGYPDSHYLQEVVAVL
;
A
#
# COMPACT_ATOMS: atom_id res chain seq x y z
N SER A 1 18.03 -20.01 -5.73
CA SER A 1 16.66 -19.71 -6.20
C SER A 1 15.86 -19.19 -5.02
N CYS A 2 15.75 -17.88 -4.84
CA CYS A 2 14.81 -17.35 -3.85
C CYS A 2 13.39 -17.59 -4.40
N PRO A 3 12.44 -18.13 -3.62
CA PRO A 3 11.07 -18.20 -4.09
C PRO A 3 10.59 -16.75 -4.25
N LYS A 4 10.17 -16.40 -5.47
CA LYS A 4 9.35 -15.19 -5.66
C LYS A 4 8.17 -15.36 -4.72
N ALA A 5 7.92 -14.37 -3.87
CA ALA A 5 6.68 -14.29 -3.11
C ALA A 5 5.55 -14.33 -4.14
N GLY A 6 4.96 -15.51 -4.30
CA GLY A 6 4.00 -15.83 -5.34
C GLY A 6 2.59 -15.77 -4.80
N ASP A 7 1.63 -15.75 -5.71
CA ASP A 7 0.21 -15.77 -5.37
C ASP A 7 -0.09 -16.98 -4.47
N PRO A 8 -0.95 -16.81 -3.46
CA PRO A 8 -1.25 -17.87 -2.49
C PRO A 8 -1.85 -19.11 -3.16
N HIS A 9 -2.61 -18.94 -4.24
CA HIS A 9 -3.14 -20.03 -5.06
C HIS A 9 -2.82 -19.82 -6.55
N PRO A 10 -1.63 -20.24 -7.03
CA PRO A 10 -1.23 -20.04 -8.42
C PRO A 10 -2.23 -20.65 -9.42
N GLY A 11 -2.62 -19.86 -10.41
CA GLY A 11 -3.59 -20.27 -11.44
C GLY A 11 -5.06 -20.11 -11.05
N GLN A 12 -5.37 -19.74 -9.80
CA GLN A 12 -6.73 -19.37 -9.40
C GLN A 12 -6.99 -17.87 -9.67
N PRO A 13 -8.23 -17.49 -10.02
CA PRO A 13 -8.59 -16.09 -10.14
C PRO A 13 -8.60 -15.41 -8.76
N TYR A 14 -8.32 -14.11 -8.75
CA TYR A 14 -8.43 -13.26 -7.57
C TYR A 14 -9.32 -12.05 -7.86
N ARG A 15 -9.91 -11.49 -6.80
CA ARG A 15 -10.75 -10.30 -6.90
C ARG A 15 -9.92 -9.03 -6.70
N GLY A 16 -10.00 -8.11 -7.67
CA GLY A 16 -9.44 -6.76 -7.57
C GLY A 16 -10.29 -5.79 -6.73
N GLY A 17 -9.94 -4.51 -6.76
CA GLY A 17 -10.68 -3.47 -6.05
C GLY A 17 -10.22 -2.06 -6.39
N ASN A 18 -10.92 -1.08 -5.83
CA ASN A 18 -10.53 0.33 -5.88
C ASN A 18 -9.85 0.70 -4.57
N PHE A 19 -8.68 1.35 -4.66
CA PHE A 19 -7.85 1.71 -3.52
C PHE A 19 -7.55 3.20 -3.57
N PHE A 20 -7.82 3.90 -2.46
CA PHE A 20 -7.59 5.34 -2.34
C PHE A 20 -6.67 5.60 -1.16
N ALA A 21 -5.72 6.51 -1.36
CA ALA A 21 -4.79 6.94 -0.33
C ALA A 21 -4.51 8.45 -0.45
N PHE A 22 -4.13 9.06 0.67
CA PHE A 22 -4.00 10.50 0.80
C PHE A 22 -2.58 10.90 1.23
N LEU A 23 -2.04 11.92 0.56
CA LEU A 23 -0.80 12.60 0.90
C LEU A 23 -1.06 14.09 1.07
N PRO A 24 -0.34 14.79 1.96
CA PRO A 24 -0.39 16.23 2.01
C PRO A 24 0.18 16.81 0.71
N ASP A 25 -0.49 17.82 0.16
CA ASP A 25 0.01 18.54 -1.02
C ASP A 25 1.09 19.55 -0.64
N ASN A 26 2.26 19.02 -0.28
CA ASN A 26 3.45 19.79 0.04
C ASN A 26 4.68 19.10 -0.56
N LYS A 27 5.85 19.75 -0.42
CA LYS A 27 7.10 19.26 -1.03
C LYS A 27 7.45 17.82 -0.66
N ASP A 28 7.22 17.41 0.58
CA ASP A 28 7.59 16.07 1.05
C ASP A 28 6.52 15.03 0.71
N GLY A 29 5.24 15.40 0.71
CA GLY A 29 4.16 14.57 0.17
C GLY A 29 4.34 14.29 -1.32
N GLN A 30 4.70 15.31 -2.12
CA GLN A 30 4.96 15.17 -3.56
C GLN A 30 6.17 14.25 -3.85
N LYS A 31 7.26 14.36 -3.08
CA LYS A 31 8.39 13.41 -3.19
C LYS A 31 7.95 11.99 -2.86
N THR A 32 7.17 11.82 -1.80
CA THR A 32 6.65 10.51 -1.38
C THR A 32 5.75 9.90 -2.46
N ALA A 33 4.91 10.71 -3.12
CA ALA A 33 4.06 10.27 -4.23
C ALA A 33 4.90 9.71 -5.40
N VAL A 34 6.03 10.33 -5.73
CA VAL A 34 6.93 9.83 -6.78
C VAL A 34 7.52 8.46 -6.41
N LEU A 35 7.91 8.26 -5.15
CA LEU A 35 8.45 6.98 -4.69
C LEU A 35 7.37 5.88 -4.68
N LEU A 36 6.16 6.20 -4.21
CA LEU A 36 5.02 5.28 -4.25
C LEU A 36 4.65 4.88 -5.68
N LYS A 37 4.71 5.82 -6.64
CA LYS A 37 4.51 5.52 -8.06
C LYS A 37 5.54 4.50 -8.58
N LYS A 38 6.82 4.66 -8.21
CA LYS A 38 7.88 3.69 -8.57
C LYS A 38 7.62 2.32 -7.94
N ALA A 39 7.23 2.28 -6.67
CA ALA A 39 6.89 1.03 -5.99
C ALA A 39 5.71 0.31 -6.67
N PHE A 40 4.71 1.06 -7.15
CA PHE A 40 3.60 0.50 -7.93
C PHE A 40 4.07 -0.08 -9.26
N GLU A 41 4.90 0.65 -10.01
CA GLU A 41 5.50 0.19 -11.27
C GLU A 41 6.38 -1.06 -11.09
N GLN A 42 6.94 -1.26 -9.89
CA GLN A 42 7.74 -2.43 -9.52
C GLN A 42 6.91 -3.59 -8.91
N GLY A 43 5.59 -3.43 -8.77
CA GLY A 43 4.71 -4.46 -8.20
C GLY A 43 4.80 -4.62 -6.68
N LEU A 44 5.26 -3.60 -5.95
CA LEU A 44 5.45 -3.64 -4.49
C LEU A 44 4.25 -3.11 -3.69
N THR A 45 3.35 -2.37 -4.34
CA THR A 45 2.23 -1.68 -3.66
C THR A 45 1.15 -2.63 -3.14
N PHE A 46 0.90 -3.71 -3.85
CA PHE A 46 -0.21 -4.63 -3.58
C PHE A 46 0.28 -6.06 -3.46
N GLN A 47 -0.51 -6.88 -2.76
CA GLN A 47 -0.31 -8.32 -2.65
C GLN A 47 -1.66 -9.04 -2.72
N ILE A 48 -1.66 -10.31 -3.11
CA ILE A 48 -2.84 -11.15 -3.08
C ILE A 48 -2.87 -11.92 -1.76
N LYS A 49 -4.01 -11.88 -1.07
CA LYS A 49 -4.23 -12.60 0.19
C LYS A 49 -5.56 -13.36 0.15
N PRO A 50 -5.62 -14.58 0.72
CA PRO A 50 -6.89 -15.26 0.94
C PRO A 50 -7.72 -14.51 2.00
N CYS A 51 -8.98 -14.23 1.69
CA CYS A 51 -9.93 -13.57 2.59
C CYS A 51 -11.33 -14.15 2.37
N ASP A 52 -11.95 -14.68 3.43
CA ASP A 52 -13.29 -15.28 3.40
C ASP A 52 -13.50 -16.33 2.28
N GLY A 53 -12.48 -17.14 2.01
CA GLY A 53 -12.52 -18.20 0.99
C GLY A 53 -12.27 -17.74 -0.45
N GLU A 54 -11.89 -16.48 -0.66
CA GLU A 54 -11.55 -15.91 -1.97
C GLU A 54 -10.20 -15.17 -1.92
N ASP A 55 -9.38 -15.31 -2.95
CA ASP A 55 -8.16 -14.53 -3.07
C ASP A 55 -8.47 -13.09 -3.49
N ARG A 56 -7.91 -12.11 -2.78
CA ARG A 56 -8.18 -10.68 -3.02
C ARG A 56 -6.90 -9.87 -3.06
N VAL A 57 -6.90 -8.87 -3.94
CA VAL A 57 -5.88 -7.81 -3.91
C VAL A 57 -6.04 -7.03 -2.60
N THR A 58 -4.93 -6.81 -1.91
CA THR A 58 -4.85 -6.02 -0.67
C THR A 58 -3.61 -5.14 -0.71
N TRP A 59 -3.54 -4.14 0.17
CA TRP A 59 -2.31 -3.37 0.37
C TRP A 59 -1.13 -4.30 0.72
N GLY A 60 0.04 -3.99 0.15
CA GLY A 60 1.31 -4.63 0.47
C GLY A 60 1.84 -4.21 1.84
N SER A 61 3.17 -4.25 2.00
CA SER A 61 3.83 -3.83 3.24
C SER A 61 3.98 -2.32 3.37
N ILE A 62 3.85 -1.56 2.28
CA ILE A 62 3.99 -0.11 2.28
C ILE A 62 2.74 0.52 2.91
N PRO A 63 2.88 1.29 4.01
CA PRO A 63 1.74 1.88 4.69
C PRO A 63 1.12 3.00 3.84
N HIS A 64 -0.22 3.08 3.84
CA HIS A 64 -0.99 4.09 3.12
C HIS A 64 -2.00 4.75 4.06
N LYS A 65 -2.20 6.05 3.92
CA LYS A 65 -3.29 6.76 4.61
C LYS A 65 -4.58 6.65 3.81
N THR A 66 -5.52 5.82 4.25
CA THR A 66 -6.80 5.57 3.57
C THR A 66 -7.94 6.45 4.07
N HIS A 67 -7.70 7.27 5.09
CA HIS A 67 -8.65 8.25 5.62
C HIS A 67 -8.02 9.63 5.70
N TRP A 68 -8.83 10.69 5.56
CA TRP A 68 -8.38 12.07 5.75
C TRP A 68 -8.24 12.45 7.24
N GLU A 69 -8.95 11.77 8.14
CA GLU A 69 -9.02 12.09 9.57
C GLU A 69 -8.92 10.84 10.45
N GLY A 70 -8.88 11.05 11.77
CA GLY A 70 -8.89 9.97 12.77
C GLY A 70 -7.51 9.49 13.21
N GLY A 71 -6.45 10.17 12.75
CA GLY A 71 -5.07 9.91 13.18
C GLY A 71 -4.53 8.54 12.76
N LYS A 72 -3.36 8.20 13.29
CA LYS A 72 -2.63 6.97 12.95
C LYS A 72 -3.47 5.70 13.11
N ASP A 73 -4.25 5.60 14.19
CA ASP A 73 -5.07 4.43 14.53
C ASP A 73 -6.15 4.12 13.48
N ARG A 74 -6.56 5.13 12.70
CA ARG A 74 -7.55 4.98 11.62
C ARG A 74 -6.92 5.05 10.24
N ASN A 75 -5.60 4.88 10.11
CA ASN A 75 -4.87 5.11 8.87
C ASN A 75 -5.17 6.50 8.27
N GLY A 76 -5.31 7.51 9.12
CA GLY A 76 -5.61 8.88 8.72
C GLY A 76 -4.67 9.91 9.32
N TYR A 77 -5.03 11.18 9.18
CA TYR A 77 -4.31 12.33 9.73
C TYR A 77 -5.02 12.88 10.98
N PRO A 78 -4.33 13.63 11.86
CA PRO A 78 -2.90 13.95 11.83
C PRO A 78 -2.01 12.75 12.16
N ASP A 79 -0.87 12.68 11.48
CA ASP A 79 0.23 11.74 11.77
C ASP A 79 1.53 12.36 11.24
N SER A 80 2.35 12.88 12.15
CA SER A 80 3.58 13.60 11.83
C SER A 80 4.71 12.70 11.34
N HIS A 81 4.64 11.39 11.61
CA HIS A 81 5.72 10.45 11.30
C HIS A 81 5.47 9.66 10.01
N TYR A 82 4.22 9.65 9.52
CA TYR A 82 3.83 8.86 8.35
C TYR A 82 4.76 9.00 7.13
N LEU A 83 5.09 10.22 6.69
CA LEU A 83 5.95 10.38 5.51
C LEU A 83 7.36 9.82 5.74
N GLN A 84 7.90 9.91 6.96
CA GLN A 84 9.20 9.34 7.30
C GLN A 84 9.14 7.81 7.31
N GLU A 85 8.08 7.23 7.88
CA GLU A 85 7.85 5.79 7.92
C GLU A 85 7.72 5.21 6.50
N VAL A 86 6.96 5.87 5.62
CA VAL A 86 6.79 5.45 4.23
C VAL A 86 8.12 5.50 3.48
N VAL A 87 8.87 6.59 3.59
CA VAL A 87 10.16 6.73 2.90
C VAL A 87 11.17 5.71 3.42
N ALA A 88 11.11 5.30 4.69
CA ALA A 88 12.02 4.31 5.25
C ALA A 88 11.79 2.88 4.71
N VAL A 89 10.60 2.60 4.16
CA VAL A 89 10.23 1.27 3.62
C VAL A 89 10.18 1.22 2.09
N LEU A 90 10.36 2.36 1.43
CA LEU A 90 10.43 2.51 -0.04
C LEU A 90 11.87 2.49 -0.55
#